data_AF-A0A923MPQ7-F1
#
_entry.id   AF-A0A923MPQ7-F1
#
_cell.length_a   1.000
_cell.length_b   1.000
_cell.length_c   1.000
_cell.angle_alpha   90.00
_cell.angle_beta   90.00
_cell.angle_gamma   90.00
#
_symmetry.space_group_name_H-M   'P 1'
#
loop_
_entity.id
_entity.type
_entity.pdbx_description
1 polymer ?
#
loop_
_entity_poly.entity_id
_entity_poly.type
_entity_poly.pdbx_seq_one_letter_code
_entity_poly.pdbx_strand_id
1 'polypeptide(L)'
;MPNLSIKDVPEPLAEALRQRAARNHRSLQGELMAIITEAVQPAATRGPGAVNSPLQGWRRGTRTIEEIARESFVKYPEPVRGGPLGVDIIREDRDSR
;
A
#
# COMPACT_ATOMS: atom_id res chain seq x y z
N MET A 1 22.40 -14.71 -5.79
CA MET A 1 21.54 -13.51 -5.69
C MET A 1 22.04 -12.51 -6.73
N PRO A 2 21.22 -12.04 -7.68
CA PRO A 2 21.68 -11.04 -8.65
C PRO A 2 21.94 -9.70 -7.94
N ASN A 3 23.10 -9.10 -8.20
CA ASN A 3 23.50 -7.80 -7.68
C ASN A 3 23.64 -6.82 -8.85
N LEU A 4 23.14 -5.59 -8.70
CA LEU A 4 23.21 -4.55 -9.71
C LEU A 4 24.00 -3.37 -9.15
N SER A 5 25.13 -3.08 -9.79
CA SER A 5 25.99 -1.95 -9.45
C SER A 5 26.00 -0.97 -10.61
N ILE A 6 25.70 0.30 -10.32
CA ILE A 6 25.75 1.40 -11.28
C ILE A 6 27.02 2.18 -11.00
N LYS A 7 27.89 2.31 -12.00
CA LYS A 7 29.12 3.11 -11.93
C LYS A 7 28.85 4.53 -12.41
N ASP A 8 29.69 5.46 -11.96
CA ASP A 8 29.72 6.85 -12.44
C ASP A 8 28.39 7.62 -12.27
N VAL A 9 27.69 7.36 -11.16
CA VAL A 9 26.48 8.10 -10.80
C VAL A 9 26.85 9.54 -10.43
N PRO A 10 26.32 10.57 -11.11
CA PRO A 10 26.59 11.95 -10.75
C PRO A 10 26.08 12.25 -9.33
N GLU A 11 26.87 12.97 -8.53
CA GLU A 11 26.51 13.32 -7.15
C GLU A 11 25.13 13.99 -7.03
N PRO A 12 24.73 14.94 -7.92
CA PRO A 12 23.41 15.55 -7.86
C PRO A 12 22.27 14.54 -8.06
N LEU A 13 22.50 13.50 -8.87
CA LEU A 13 21.51 12.45 -9.13
C LEU A 13 21.38 11.52 -7.91
N ALA A 14 22.51 11.15 -7.30
CA ALA A 14 22.52 10.36 -6.08
C ALA A 14 21.78 11.08 -4.95
N GLU A 15 21.98 12.40 -4.82
CA GLU A 15 21.31 13.22 -3.83
C GLU A 15 19.80 13.33 -4.07
N ALA A 16 19.38 13.54 -5.32
CA ALA A 16 17.96 13.56 -5.69
C ALA A 16 17.27 12.21 -5.37
N LEU A 17 17.95 11.09 -5.59
CA LEU A 17 17.45 9.76 -5.24
C LEU A 17 17.33 9.57 -3.72
N ARG A 18 18.33 10.02 -2.94
CA ARG A 18 18.27 9.99 -1.47
C ARG A 18 17.10 10.81 -0.93
N GLN A 19 16.89 12.03 -1.46
CA GLN A 19 15.76 12.87 -1.07
C GLN A 19 14.42 12.24 -1.41
N ARG A 20 14.29 11.64 -2.60
CA ARG A 20 13.08 10.94 -3.01
C ARG A 20 12.80 9.74 -2.10
N ALA A 21 13.82 8.95 -1.78
CA ALA A 21 13.71 7.83 -0.85
C ALA A 21 13.24 8.28 0.55
N ALA A 22 13.81 9.39 1.07
CA ALA A 22 13.39 9.98 2.34
C ALA A 22 11.92 10.43 2.33
N ARG A 23 11.47 11.10 1.25
CA ARG A 23 10.06 11.51 1.07
C ARG A 23 9.10 10.32 1.01
N ASN A 24 9.52 9.21 0.42
CA ASN A 24 8.72 8.00 0.31
C ASN A 24 8.87 7.06 1.52
N HIS A 25 9.64 7.46 2.54
CA HIS A 25 9.96 6.65 3.72
C HIS A 25 10.54 5.27 3.37
N ARG A 26 11.42 5.21 2.37
CA ARG A 26 12.08 3.99 1.87
C ARG A 26 13.59 4.11 1.96
N SER A 27 14.29 2.96 2.02
CA SER A 27 15.74 2.93 1.81
C SER A 27 16.09 3.25 0.35
N LEU A 28 17.32 3.70 0.09
CA LEU A 28 17.78 3.99 -1.27
C LEU A 28 17.64 2.77 -2.21
N GLN A 29 18.00 1.59 -1.72
CA GLN A 29 17.82 0.34 -2.46
C GLN A 29 16.34 0.03 -2.72
N GLY A 30 15.46 0.24 -1.74
CA GLY A 30 14.02 0.05 -1.91
C GLY A 30 13.40 1.02 -2.92
N GLU A 31 13.85 2.26 -2.93
CA GLU A 31 13.41 3.26 -3.92
C GLU A 31 13.89 2.90 -5.33
N LEU A 32 15.15 2.48 -5.49
CA LEU A 32 15.67 2.00 -6.78
C LEU A 32 14.88 0.79 -7.30
N MET A 33 14.58 -0.18 -6.43
CA MET A 33 13.75 -1.32 -6.79
C MET A 33 12.35 -0.90 -7.23
N ALA A 34 11.73 0.08 -6.57
CA ALA A 34 10.42 0.60 -6.96
C ALA A 34 10.44 1.25 -8.34
N ILE A 35 11.46 2.08 -8.62
CA ILE A 35 11.63 2.75 -9.92
C ILE A 35 11.85 1.73 -11.04
N ILE A 36 12.73 0.75 -10.83
CA ILE A 36 13.02 -0.30 -11.83
C ILE A 36 11.76 -1.13 -12.09
N THR A 37 11.03 -1.51 -11.03
CA THR A 37 9.79 -2.27 -11.16
C THR A 37 8.75 -1.50 -11.98
N GLU A 38 8.59 -0.20 -11.72
CA GLU A 38 7.67 0.66 -12.47
C GLU A 38 8.09 0.81 -13.94
N ALA A 39 9.39 0.94 -14.22
CA ALA A 39 9.91 1.10 -15.57
C ALA A 39 9.82 -0.18 -16.42
N VAL A 40 9.89 -1.35 -15.78
CA VAL A 40 9.81 -2.66 -16.46
C VAL A 40 8.36 -3.08 -16.69
N GLN A 41 7.39 -2.54 -15.94
CA GLN A 41 5.99 -2.82 -16.21
C GLN A 41 5.63 -2.25 -17.59
N PRO A 42 5.07 -3.08 -18.50
CA PRO A 42 4.58 -2.59 -19.78
C PRO A 42 3.57 -1.49 -19.48
N ALA A 43 3.57 -0.44 -20.29
CA ALA A 43 2.69 0.72 -20.13
C ALA A 43 1.22 0.30 -20.29
N ALA A 44 0.67 -0.39 -19.29
CA ALA A 44 -0.75 -0.49 -19.05
C ALA A 44 -1.15 0.92 -18.66
N THR A 45 -1.60 1.67 -19.66
CA THR A 45 -2.36 2.92 -19.58
C THR A 45 -2.42 3.44 -18.16
N ARG A 46 -1.52 4.38 -17.83
CA ARG A 46 -1.63 5.23 -16.65
C ARG A 46 -2.90 6.08 -16.79
N GLY A 47 -4.05 5.45 -16.59
CA GLY A 47 -5.28 6.12 -16.23
C GLY A 47 -5.09 6.73 -14.84
N PRO A 48 -5.67 7.90 -14.56
CA PRO A 48 -5.50 8.54 -13.26
C PRO A 48 -6.02 7.62 -12.15
N GLY A 49 -5.09 7.18 -11.31
CA GLY A 49 -5.34 6.45 -10.05
C GLY A 49 -5.46 4.93 -10.22
N ALA A 50 -4.44 4.19 -9.82
CA ALA A 50 -4.62 2.80 -9.40
C ALA A 50 -3.55 2.41 -8.38
N VAL A 51 -3.81 2.75 -7.12
CA VAL A 51 -3.17 2.09 -5.99
C VAL A 51 -3.86 0.72 -5.82
N ASN A 52 -3.14 -0.35 -6.14
CA ASN A 52 -3.61 -1.71 -5.85
C ASN A 52 -3.25 -2.04 -4.40
N SER A 53 -4.16 -1.66 -3.50
CA SER A 53 -4.21 -2.15 -2.12
C SER A 53 -4.88 -3.54 -2.13
N PRO A 54 -4.54 -4.48 -1.21
CA PRO A 54 -5.12 -5.84 -1.16
C PRO A 54 -6.65 -5.90 -0.94
N LEU A 55 -7.33 -4.75 -0.87
CA LEU A 55 -8.78 -4.62 -0.99
C LEU A 55 -9.25 -4.76 -2.45
N GLN A 56 -8.83 -5.82 -3.14
CA GLN A 56 -9.23 -6.12 -4.52
C GLN A 56 -10.70 -6.62 -4.62
N GLY A 57 -11.55 -6.24 -3.66
CA GLY A 57 -12.98 -6.52 -3.64
C GLY A 57 -13.86 -5.29 -3.83
N TRP A 58 -13.33 -4.07 -3.68
CA TRP A 58 -14.11 -2.86 -3.92
C TRP A 58 -13.94 -2.42 -5.36
N ARG A 59 -14.81 -2.96 -6.23
CA ARG A 59 -15.03 -2.39 -7.56
C ARG A 59 -15.24 -0.89 -7.39
N ARG A 60 -14.30 -0.11 -7.94
CA ARG A 60 -14.36 1.35 -7.90
C ARG A 60 -15.56 1.79 -8.72
N GLY A 61 -16.56 2.33 -8.04
CA GLY A 61 -17.77 2.94 -8.57
C GLY A 61 -18.26 3.97 -7.56
N THR A 62 -19.01 4.97 -8.02
CA THR A 62 -19.68 5.93 -7.14
C THR A 62 -20.83 5.20 -6.44
N ARG A 63 -20.60 4.70 -5.23
CA ARG A 63 -21.68 4.27 -4.34
C ARG A 63 -21.91 5.33 -3.29
N THR A 64 -23.17 5.59 -3.00
CA THR A 64 -23.55 6.45 -1.89
C THR A 64 -23.36 5.72 -0.56
N ILE A 65 -23.20 6.48 0.53
CA ILE A 65 -23.08 5.92 1.89
C ILE A 65 -24.32 5.09 2.23
N GLU A 66 -25.50 5.51 1.75
CA GLU A 66 -26.78 4.83 1.96
C GLU A 66 -26.84 3.45 1.28
N GLU A 67 -26.35 3.35 0.05
CA GLU A 67 -26.28 2.06 -0.67
C GLU A 67 -25.34 1.08 0.03
N ILE A 68 -24.20 1.57 0.50
CA ILE A 68 -23.23 0.75 1.25
C ILE A 68 -23.85 0.27 2.56
N ALA A 69 -24.54 1.15 3.29
CA ALA A 69 -25.23 0.78 4.52
C ALA A 69 -26.30 -0.29 4.25
N ARG A 70 -27.11 -0.12 3.20
CA ARG A 70 -28.16 -1.08 2.84
C ARG A 70 -27.59 -2.45 2.47
N GLU A 71 -26.53 -2.50 1.66
CA GLU A 71 -25.84 -3.73 1.32
C GLU A 71 -25.25 -4.41 2.57
N SER A 72 -24.66 -3.61 3.47
CA SER A 72 -24.10 -4.10 4.73
C SER A 72 -25.18 -4.71 5.62
N PHE A 73 -26.36 -4.10 5.74
CA PHE A 73 -27.47 -4.65 6.53
C PHE A 73 -28.04 -5.93 5.94
N VAL A 74 -28.06 -6.06 4.61
CA VAL A 74 -28.50 -7.31 3.95
C VAL A 74 -27.50 -8.43 4.19
N LYS A 75 -26.20 -8.12 4.10
CA LYS A 75 -25.13 -9.11 4.20
C LYS A 75 -24.80 -9.51 5.63
N TYR A 76 -24.93 -8.56 6.56
CA TYR A 76 -24.65 -8.73 7.99
C TYR A 76 -25.83 -8.17 8.79
N PRO A 77 -26.96 -8.91 8.84
CA PRO A 77 -28.19 -8.44 9.48
C PRO A 77 -28.05 -8.28 11.00
N GLU A 78 -27.18 -9.07 11.61
CA GLU A 78 -26.92 -9.04 13.05
C GLU A 78 -25.61 -8.29 13.36
N PRO A 79 -25.64 -7.33 14.30
CA PRO A 79 -24.42 -6.69 14.79
C PRO A 79 -23.48 -7.71 15.42
N VAL A 80 -22.17 -7.57 15.22
CA VAL A 80 -21.18 -8.41 15.90
C VAL A 80 -21.15 -8.03 17.39
N ARG A 81 -21.73 -8.86 18.25
CA ARG A 81 -21.85 -8.60 19.70
C ARG A 81 -20.79 -9.26 20.58
N GLY A 82 -19.89 -10.06 20.01
CA GLY A 82 -18.97 -10.92 20.78
C GLY A 82 -17.52 -10.92 20.31
N GLY A 83 -17.11 -9.92 19.54
CA GLY A 83 -15.70 -9.77 19.17
C GLY A 83 -14.84 -9.33 20.36
N PRO A 84 -13.56 -9.71 20.43
CA PRO A 84 -12.65 -9.17 21.42
C PRO A 84 -12.59 -7.65 21.30
N LEU A 85 -12.44 -6.95 22.43
CA LEU A 85 -12.24 -5.52 22.36
C LEU A 85 -10.90 -5.26 21.67
N GLY A 86 -10.82 -4.17 20.89
CA GLY A 86 -9.55 -3.80 20.26
C GLY A 86 -8.41 -3.65 21.26
N VAL A 87 -8.72 -3.26 22.50
CA VAL A 87 -7.75 -3.16 23.60
C VAL A 87 -7.18 -4.52 24.02
N ASP A 88 -7.98 -5.58 23.96
CA ASP A 88 -7.56 -6.93 24.36
C ASP A 88 -6.61 -7.51 23.31
N ILE A 89 -6.92 -7.29 22.02
CA ILE A 89 -6.05 -7.66 20.90
C ILE A 89 -4.67 -6.98 21.03
N ILE A 90 -4.65 -5.69 21.34
CA ILE A 90 -3.39 -4.92 21.48
C ILE A 90 -2.56 -5.41 22.68
N ARG A 91 -3.21 -5.79 23.78
CA ARG A 91 -2.52 -6.33 24.97
C ARG A 91 -1.90 -7.69 24.68
N GLU A 92 -2.65 -8.60 24.07
CA GLU A 92 -2.16 -9.92 23.68
C GLU A 92 -0.93 -9.83 22.76
N ASP A 93 -0.96 -8.95 21.76
CA ASP A 93 0.14 -8.77 20.80
C ASP A 93 1.40 -8.15 21.43
N ARG A 94 1.23 -7.38 22.51
CA ARG A 94 2.35 -6.83 23.29
C ARG A 94 2.95 -7.88 24.22
N ASP A 95 2.10 -8.63 24.91
CA ASP A 95 2.53 -9.57 25.94
C ASP A 95 3.12 -10.87 25.34
N SER A 96 2.95 -11.09 24.02
CA SER A 96 3.52 -12.21 23.26
C SER A 96 4.89 -11.93 22.65
N ARG A 97 5.52 -10.77 22.91
CA ARG A 97 6.83 -10.35 22.39
C ARG A 97 7.91 -10.40 23.46
#